data_AF-A0A8T3UIS4-F1
#
_entry.id   AF-A0A8T3UIS4-F1
#
_cell.length_a   1.000
_cell.length_b   1.000
_cell.length_c   1.000
_cell.angle_alpha   90.00
_cell.angle_beta   90.00
_cell.angle_gamma   90.00
#
_symmetry.space_group_name_H-M   'P 1'
#
loop_
_entity.id
_entity.type
_entity.pdbx_description
1 polymer ?
#
loop_
_entity_poly.entity_id
_entity_poly.type
_entity_poly.pdbx_seq_one_letter_code
_entity_poly.pdbx_strand_id
1 'polypeptide(L)'
;MSEENKEDYKIEDVEQHADDREYMLQAIENDATWVLAYASEKLKADKDLMMKCAEKDGQILYYTSEQLRDDKEFVLKAVSNKWLIIKYVSYRLRSDKDVALCALKSSKKAKEYLTKEALEIPEVEEFLKEDNEETK
;
A
#
# COMPACT_ATOMS: atom_id res chain seq x y z
N MET A 1 26.80 -5.08 17.46
CA MET A 1 26.64 -5.70 16.13
C MET A 1 25.30 -5.23 15.59
N SER A 2 25.14 -4.35 14.63
CA SER A 2 26.03 -3.41 13.93
C SER A 2 25.14 -2.17 13.71
N GLU A 3 25.58 -0.99 14.14
CA GLU A 3 25.02 0.27 13.65
C GLU A 3 25.56 0.44 12.23
N GLU A 4 24.93 -0.27 11.29
CA GLU A 4 25.24 -0.13 9.87
C GLU A 4 24.57 1.14 9.35
N ASN A 5 25.42 2.07 8.91
CA ASN A 5 25.13 3.30 8.18
C ASN A 5 23.77 3.27 7.45
N LYS A 6 22.75 3.88 8.06
CA LYS A 6 21.62 4.41 7.29
C LYS A 6 22.08 5.77 6.78
N GLU A 7 22.17 5.95 5.48
CA GLU A 7 22.36 7.27 4.91
C GLU A 7 21.29 8.21 5.49
N ASP A 8 21.72 9.27 6.17
CA ASP A 8 20.81 10.29 6.69
C ASP A 8 20.26 11.08 5.50
N TYR A 9 19.13 10.65 4.95
CA TYR A 9 18.39 11.39 3.93
C TYR A 9 17.87 12.70 4.53
N LYS A 10 18.43 13.84 4.09
CA LYS A 10 17.96 15.18 4.48
C LYS A 10 16.83 15.62 3.56
N ILE A 11 15.83 16.31 4.11
CA ILE A 11 14.65 16.74 3.36
C ILE A 11 15.05 17.66 2.20
N GLU A 12 15.97 18.61 2.44
CA GLU A 12 16.42 19.57 1.42
C GLU A 12 17.11 18.88 0.23
N ASP A 13 17.78 17.76 0.49
CA ASP A 13 18.46 16.97 -0.54
C ASP A 13 17.45 16.09 -1.30
N VAL A 14 16.48 15.50 -0.59
CA VAL A 14 15.42 14.67 -1.17
C VAL A 14 14.58 15.45 -2.19
N GLU A 15 14.21 16.69 -1.89
CA GLU A 15 13.39 17.52 -2.80
C GLU A 15 14.10 17.81 -4.14
N GLN A 16 15.43 17.94 -4.13
CA GLN A 16 16.22 18.16 -5.35
C GLN A 16 16.30 16.91 -6.23
N HIS A 17 16.07 15.73 -5.67
CA HIS A 17 16.13 14.43 -6.34
C HIS A 17 14.74 13.86 -6.64
N ALA A 18 13.69 14.69 -6.63
CA ALA A 18 12.32 14.25 -6.89
C ALA A 18 12.17 13.46 -8.20
N ASP A 19 12.92 13.80 -9.24
CA ASP A 19 12.90 13.12 -10.55
C ASP A 19 14.00 12.05 -10.73
N ASP A 20 14.86 11.84 -9.72
CA ASP A 20 15.96 10.88 -9.79
C ASP A 20 15.50 9.49 -9.33
N ARG A 21 15.25 8.62 -10.32
CA ARG A 21 14.82 7.24 -10.07
C ARG A 21 15.86 6.42 -9.32
N GLU A 22 17.15 6.64 -9.57
CA GLU A 22 18.22 5.87 -8.95
C GLU A 22 18.35 6.24 -7.47
N TYR A 23 18.27 7.53 -7.16
CA TYR A 23 18.18 8.02 -5.79
C TYR A 23 17.00 7.40 -5.03
N MET A 24 15.82 7.31 -5.67
CA MET A 24 14.65 6.67 -5.08
C MET A 24 14.84 5.17 -4.85
N LEU A 25 15.54 4.47 -5.75
CA LEU A 25 15.85 3.04 -5.59
C LEU A 25 16.82 2.81 -4.42
N GLN A 26 17.88 3.60 -4.33
CA GLN A 26 18.83 3.54 -3.21
C GLN A 26 18.13 3.80 -1.87
N ALA A 27 17.20 4.78 -1.83
CA ALA A 27 16.38 5.02 -0.66
C ALA A 27 15.51 3.81 -0.26
N ILE A 28 14.93 3.09 -1.22
CA ILE A 28 14.20 1.83 -0.93
C ILE A 28 15.15 0.78 -0.36
N GLU A 29 16.34 0.62 -0.93
CA GLU A 29 17.34 -0.37 -0.50
C GLU A 29 17.78 -0.10 0.96
N ASN A 30 17.94 1.18 1.32
CA ASN A 30 18.33 1.64 2.65
C ASN A 30 17.15 1.80 3.65
N ASP A 31 15.98 1.23 3.36
CA ASP A 31 14.77 1.30 4.19
C ASP A 31 14.25 2.73 4.46
N ALA A 32 14.58 3.68 3.59
CA ALA A 32 14.13 5.07 3.62
C ALA A 32 12.95 5.31 2.66
N THR A 33 11.93 4.44 2.69
CA THR A 33 10.78 4.47 1.78
C THR A 33 9.98 5.79 1.81
N TRP A 34 10.04 6.54 2.92
CA TRP A 34 9.39 7.84 3.07
C TRP A 34 9.86 8.87 2.04
N VAL A 35 11.09 8.72 1.51
CA VAL A 35 11.67 9.58 0.48
C VAL A 35 10.78 9.63 -0.77
N LEU A 36 10.09 8.53 -1.10
CA LEU A 36 9.22 8.46 -2.27
C LEU A 36 7.95 9.33 -2.16
N ALA A 37 7.61 9.85 -0.98
CA ALA A 37 6.57 10.87 -0.84
C ALA A 37 6.89 12.15 -1.65
N TYR A 38 8.19 12.43 -1.82
CA TYR A 38 8.72 13.60 -2.53
C TYR A 38 9.05 13.32 -4.00
N ALA A 39 8.92 12.06 -4.44
CA ALA A 39 9.12 11.70 -5.84
C ALA A 39 8.17 12.51 -6.74
N SER A 40 8.63 12.79 -7.95
CA SER A 40 7.84 13.49 -8.96
C SER A 40 6.62 12.66 -9.36
N GLU A 41 5.62 13.32 -9.93
CA GLU A 41 4.40 12.63 -10.40
C GLU A 41 4.71 11.54 -11.42
N LYS A 42 5.77 11.73 -12.23
CA LYS A 42 6.26 10.72 -13.18
C LYS A 42 6.74 9.46 -12.44
N LEU A 43 7.54 9.62 -11.39
CA LEU A 43 8.03 8.48 -10.60
C LEU A 43 6.93 7.87 -9.73
N LYS A 44 5.98 8.67 -9.23
CA LYS A 44 4.75 8.18 -8.56
C LYS A 44 3.82 7.37 -9.45
N ALA A 45 3.99 7.45 -10.77
CA ALA A 45 3.32 6.62 -11.75
C ALA A 45 4.18 5.44 -12.23
N ASP A 46 5.46 5.35 -11.83
CA ASP A 46 6.33 4.22 -12.17
C ASP A 46 5.94 2.99 -11.34
N LYS A 47 5.22 2.07 -11.98
CA LYS A 47 4.73 0.84 -11.36
C LYS A 47 5.86 0.01 -10.75
N ASP A 48 6.99 -0.13 -11.43
CA ASP A 48 8.09 -1.00 -10.98
C ASP A 48 8.78 -0.43 -9.74
N LEU A 49 9.04 0.88 -9.74
CA LEU A 49 9.58 1.58 -8.59
C LEU A 49 8.64 1.49 -7.39
N MET A 50 7.36 1.78 -7.61
CA MET A 50 6.35 1.77 -6.55
C MET A 50 6.09 0.36 -6.03
N MET A 51 6.13 -0.66 -6.88
CA MET A 51 6.01 -2.07 -6.46
C MET A 51 7.14 -2.47 -5.51
N LYS A 52 8.39 -2.13 -5.84
CA LYS A 52 9.55 -2.37 -4.94
C LYS A 52 9.36 -1.70 -3.58
N CYS A 53 8.82 -0.47 -3.57
CA CYS A 53 8.51 0.21 -2.32
C CYS A 53 7.35 -0.46 -1.56
N ALA A 54 6.30 -0.87 -2.27
CA ALA A 54 5.11 -1.50 -1.67
C ALA A 54 5.40 -2.86 -1.05
N GLU A 55 6.48 -3.53 -1.48
CA GLU A 55 7.01 -4.74 -0.83
C GLU A 55 7.55 -4.48 0.58
N LYS A 56 8.07 -3.28 0.84
CA LYS A 56 8.61 -2.88 2.15
C LYS A 56 7.60 -2.11 3.00
N ASP A 57 6.85 -1.19 2.39
CA ASP A 57 5.88 -0.34 3.08
C ASP A 57 4.65 -0.09 2.21
N GLY A 58 3.52 -0.68 2.61
CA GLY A 58 2.23 -0.48 1.95
C GLY A 58 1.72 0.96 1.97
N GLN A 59 2.26 1.83 2.84
CA GLN A 59 1.92 3.26 2.88
C GLN A 59 2.15 3.98 1.56
N ILE A 60 3.05 3.47 0.71
CA ILE A 60 3.40 4.10 -0.56
C ILE A 60 2.19 4.30 -1.49
N LEU A 61 1.18 3.43 -1.42
CA LEU A 61 -0.03 3.53 -2.24
C LEU A 61 -0.71 4.90 -2.10
N TYR A 62 -0.64 5.52 -0.92
CA TYR A 62 -1.16 6.88 -0.70
C TYR A 62 -0.48 7.95 -1.58
N TYR A 63 0.79 7.78 -1.92
CA TYR A 63 1.56 8.74 -2.72
C TYR A 63 1.57 8.40 -4.20
N THR A 64 1.23 7.17 -4.58
CA THR A 64 1.18 6.77 -5.99
C THR A 64 0.07 7.46 -6.78
N SER A 65 0.24 7.44 -8.11
CA SER A 65 -0.76 7.91 -9.07
C SER A 65 -2.12 7.21 -8.91
N GLU A 66 -3.21 7.87 -9.34
CA GLU A 66 -4.55 7.27 -9.31
C GLU A 66 -4.64 5.98 -10.13
N GLN A 67 -3.89 5.89 -11.23
CA GLN A 67 -3.80 4.69 -12.06
C GLN A 67 -3.28 3.49 -11.26
N LEU A 68 -2.25 3.68 -10.43
CA LEU A 68 -1.72 2.61 -9.57
C LEU A 68 -2.66 2.27 -8.41
N ARG A 69 -3.39 3.26 -7.87
CA ARG A 69 -4.45 2.99 -6.88
C ARG A 69 -5.64 2.19 -7.45
N ASP A 70 -5.74 2.09 -8.77
CA ASP A 70 -6.67 1.24 -9.50
C ASP A 70 -6.00 0.02 -10.19
N ASP A 71 -4.71 -0.24 -9.92
CA ASP A 71 -3.99 -1.44 -10.37
C ASP A 71 -4.11 -2.53 -9.30
N LYS A 72 -4.83 -3.61 -9.63
CA LYS A 72 -5.14 -4.69 -8.67
C LYS A 72 -3.90 -5.36 -8.10
N GLU A 73 -2.87 -5.58 -8.90
CA GLU A 73 -1.64 -6.25 -8.48
C GLU A 73 -0.89 -5.40 -7.45
N PHE A 74 -0.71 -4.11 -7.77
CA PHE A 74 -0.09 -3.15 -6.87
C PHE A 74 -0.89 -2.97 -5.57
N VAL A 75 -2.21 -2.84 -5.69
CA VAL A 75 -3.12 -2.71 -4.54
C VAL A 75 -3.02 -3.92 -3.61
N LEU A 76 -3.05 -5.14 -4.14
CA LEU A 76 -2.93 -6.35 -3.33
C LEU A 76 -1.59 -6.38 -2.59
N LYS A 77 -0.49 -5.99 -3.25
CA LYS A 77 0.81 -5.89 -2.59
C LYS A 77 0.79 -4.88 -1.44
N ALA A 78 0.36 -3.64 -1.71
CA ALA A 78 0.35 -2.58 -0.70
C ALA A 78 -0.60 -2.89 0.48
N VAL A 79 -1.80 -3.40 0.20
CA VAL A 79 -2.80 -3.76 1.22
C VAL A 79 -2.32 -4.93 2.08
N SER A 80 -1.65 -5.93 1.49
CA SER A 80 -1.10 -7.07 2.24
C SER A 80 -0.05 -6.63 3.27
N ASN A 81 0.72 -5.58 2.96
CA ASN A 81 1.70 -4.99 3.89
C ASN A 81 1.05 -4.01 4.89
N LYS A 82 0.02 -3.26 4.47
CA LYS A 82 -0.64 -2.27 5.32
C LYS A 82 -2.12 -2.15 4.99
N TRP A 83 -2.96 -2.98 5.63
CA TRP A 83 -4.39 -3.05 5.35
C TRP A 83 -5.12 -1.70 5.40
N LEU A 84 -4.72 -0.80 6.30
CA LEU A 84 -5.35 0.51 6.48
C LEU A 84 -5.25 1.40 5.23
N ILE A 85 -4.30 1.12 4.33
CA ILE A 85 -4.14 1.85 3.08
C ILE A 85 -5.30 1.64 2.10
N ILE A 86 -6.15 0.62 2.35
CA ILE A 86 -7.31 0.32 1.51
C ILE A 86 -8.24 1.53 1.34
N LYS A 87 -8.30 2.46 2.31
CA LYS A 87 -9.13 3.67 2.20
C LYS A 87 -8.75 4.61 1.04
N TYR A 88 -7.55 4.45 0.46
CA TYR A 88 -7.08 5.21 -0.70
C TYR A 88 -7.16 4.43 -2.01
N VAL A 89 -7.50 3.14 -1.96
CA VAL A 89 -7.72 2.30 -3.14
C VAL A 89 -8.94 2.81 -3.91
N SER A 90 -8.91 2.68 -5.23
CA SER A 90 -10.03 3.05 -6.09
C SER A 90 -11.33 2.42 -5.59
N TYR A 91 -12.45 3.13 -5.78
CA TYR A 91 -13.75 2.59 -5.38
C TYR A 91 -14.02 1.22 -6.03
N ARG A 92 -13.66 1.08 -7.32
CA ARG A 92 -13.76 -0.17 -8.09
C ARG A 92 -13.05 -1.33 -7.40
N LEU A 93 -11.81 -1.14 -6.95
CA LEU A 93 -11.05 -2.20 -6.31
C LEU A 93 -11.41 -2.41 -4.83
N ARG A 94 -12.01 -1.42 -4.16
CA ARG A 94 -12.63 -1.65 -2.85
C ARG A 94 -13.89 -2.51 -2.92
N SER A 95 -14.48 -2.68 -4.10
CA SER A 95 -15.55 -3.65 -4.38
C SER A 95 -15.02 -5.01 -4.86
N ASP A 96 -13.71 -5.16 -5.08
CA ASP A 96 -13.11 -6.41 -5.56
C ASP A 96 -12.97 -7.42 -4.42
N LYS A 97 -13.40 -8.66 -4.69
CA LYS A 97 -13.37 -9.76 -3.73
C LYS A 97 -11.98 -10.00 -3.12
N ASP A 98 -10.96 -10.06 -3.96
CA ASP A 98 -9.62 -10.46 -3.52
C ASP A 98 -8.98 -9.35 -2.69
N VAL A 99 -9.19 -8.09 -3.10
CA VAL A 99 -8.74 -6.91 -2.34
C VAL A 99 -9.46 -6.83 -0.99
N ALA A 100 -10.78 -7.05 -0.98
CA ALA A 100 -11.57 -7.07 0.25
C ALA A 100 -11.09 -8.14 1.23
N LEU A 101 -10.96 -9.39 0.76
CA LEU A 101 -10.47 -10.50 1.58
C LEU A 101 -9.03 -10.27 2.03
N CYS A 102 -8.16 -9.70 1.18
CA CYS A 102 -6.78 -9.36 1.55
C CYS A 102 -6.75 -8.42 2.76
N ALA A 103 -7.51 -7.32 2.73
CA ALA A 103 -7.54 -6.38 3.85
C ALA A 103 -8.21 -6.96 5.11
N LEU A 104 -9.31 -7.72 4.93
CA LEU A 104 -10.06 -8.32 6.04
C LEU A 104 -9.28 -9.40 6.79
N LYS A 105 -8.46 -10.18 6.08
CA LYS A 105 -7.54 -11.16 6.68
C LYS A 105 -6.51 -10.50 7.59
N SER A 106 -6.08 -9.28 7.27
CA SER A 106 -5.18 -8.51 8.13
C SER A 106 -5.91 -7.81 9.28
N SER A 107 -7.11 -7.28 9.03
CA SER A 107 -7.96 -6.70 10.08
C SER A 107 -9.42 -6.61 9.66
N LYS A 108 -10.33 -7.13 10.49
CA LYS A 108 -11.79 -6.96 10.29
C LYS A 108 -12.26 -5.51 10.32
N LYS A 109 -11.48 -4.58 10.86
CA LYS A 109 -11.75 -3.13 10.79
C LYS A 109 -11.72 -2.61 9.34
N ALA A 110 -11.07 -3.32 8.41
CA ALA A 110 -11.06 -2.96 7.00
C ALA A 110 -12.47 -2.87 6.40
N LYS A 111 -13.47 -3.56 6.98
CA LYS A 111 -14.88 -3.47 6.56
C LYS A 111 -15.43 -2.04 6.54
N GLU A 112 -14.91 -1.14 7.39
CA GLU A 112 -15.33 0.27 7.46
C GLU A 112 -14.96 1.05 6.19
N TYR A 113 -14.01 0.54 5.41
CA TYR A 113 -13.52 1.18 4.18
C TYR A 113 -13.99 0.47 2.91
N LEU A 114 -14.51 -0.76 3.00
CA LEU A 114 -15.03 -1.51 1.85
C LEU A 114 -16.37 -0.95 1.39
N THR A 115 -16.72 -1.24 0.14
CA THR A 115 -18.04 -0.89 -0.38
C THR A 115 -19.09 -1.90 0.08
N LYS A 116 -20.35 -1.50 0.06
CA LYS A 116 -21.46 -2.41 0.40
C LYS A 116 -21.45 -3.66 -0.50
N GLU A 117 -21.16 -3.45 -1.79
CA GLU A 117 -21.06 -4.49 -2.80
C GLU A 117 -20.01 -5.54 -2.44
N ALA A 118 -18.83 -5.12 -1.93
CA ALA A 118 -17.80 -6.05 -1.45
C ALA A 118 -18.26 -6.85 -0.23
N LEU A 119 -19.00 -6.23 0.69
CA LEU A 119 -19.48 -6.88 1.92
C LEU A 119 -20.61 -7.89 1.66
N GLU A 120 -21.32 -7.77 0.55
CA GLU A 120 -22.38 -8.70 0.11
C GLU A 120 -21.84 -9.86 -0.77
N ILE A 121 -20.53 -9.89 -1.03
CA ILE A 121 -19.91 -11.04 -1.72
C ILE A 121 -19.97 -12.25 -0.78
N PRO A 122 -20.51 -13.42 -1.22
CA PRO A 122 -20.71 -14.57 -0.35
C PRO A 122 -19.46 -14.99 0.45
N GLU A 123 -18.30 -15.03 -0.20
CA GLU A 123 -17.04 -15.41 0.47
C GLU A 123 -16.57 -14.36 1.49
N VAL A 124 -16.85 -13.08 1.26
CA VAL A 124 -16.54 -12.00 2.21
C VAL A 124 -17.50 -12.04 3.40
N GLU A 125 -18.79 -12.27 3.13
CA GLU A 125 -19.83 -12.37 4.15
C GLU A 125 -19.57 -13.58 5.08
N GLU A 126 -19.20 -14.72 4.50
CA GLU A 126 -18.83 -15.94 5.23
C GLU A 126 -17.61 -15.68 6.13
N PHE A 127 -16.52 -15.13 5.59
CA PHE A 127 -15.32 -14.76 6.37
C PHE A 127 -15.63 -13.82 7.55
N LEU A 128 -16.57 -12.89 7.36
CA LEU A 128 -16.97 -11.97 8.43
C LEU A 128 -17.75 -12.66 9.55
N LYS A 129 -18.51 -13.73 9.26
CA LYS A 129 -19.33 -14.50 10.21
C LYS A 129 -18.52 -15.46 11.07
N GLU A 130 -17.52 -16.15 10.49
CA GLU A 130 -16.76 -17.24 11.13
C GLU A 130 -16.17 -16.87 12.51
N ASP A 131 -15.71 -15.63 12.70
CA ASP A 131 -15.03 -15.18 13.94
C ASP A 131 -16.00 -14.70 15.04
N ASN A 132 -17.30 -14.54 14.73
CA ASN A 132 -18.31 -14.20 15.75
C ASN A 132 -18.72 -15.43 16.58
N GLU A 133 -18.30 -16.63 16.18
CA GLU A 133 -18.64 -17.88 16.87
C GLU A 133 -17.57 -18.31 17.89
N GLU A 134 -16.34 -17.78 17.83
CA GLU A 134 -15.26 -18.12 18.77
C GLU A 134 -15.24 -17.27 20.06
N THR A 135 -16.16 -16.32 20.23
CA THR A 135 -16.25 -15.45 21.43
C THR A 135 -17.46 -15.74 22.35
N LYS A 136 -18.00 -16.97 22.33
CA LYS A 136 -19.05 -17.41 23.27
C LYS A 136 -18.61 -18.55 24.19
#